data_AF-A0A3P8DU63-F1
#
_entry.id   AF-A0A3P8DU63-F1
#
_cell.length_a   1.000
_cell.length_b   1.000
_cell.length_c   1.000
_cell.angle_alpha   90.00
_cell.angle_beta   90.00
_cell.angle_gamma   90.00
#
_symmetry.space_group_name_H-M   'P 1'
#
loop_
_entity.id
_entity.type
_entity.pdbx_description
1 polymer ?
#
loop_
_entity_poly.entity_id
_entity_poly.type
_entity_poly.pdbx_seq_one_letter_code
_entity_poly.pdbx_strand_id
1 'polypeptide(L)'
;MLYCLTVDCVIVFDNLRHILSDDGVWQPQYITVFQFIWFFRDKLLSVFVESLAHETWIIESLKQRNVCQVRAVMERLKLIPVLPPFNCLRYVSMILVDKLIQLHAYAEGYLLHLQGLLHDEVISVYVTLLEHDDPLSRRGACRALAVLNAKQAAKAILFVSNHDHNVLVRDEARRTLMTFGLPSDFMISSVPAPRI
;
A
#
# COMPACT_ATOMS: atom_id res chain seq x y z
N MET A 1 -1.57 15.72 21.85
CA MET A 1 -2.84 15.56 22.59
C MET A 1 -3.45 14.27 22.10
N LEU A 2 -3.26 13.17 22.86
CA LEU A 2 -3.65 11.83 22.46
C LEU A 2 -5.18 11.73 22.37
N TYR A 3 -5.70 11.57 21.16
CA TYR A 3 -7.02 10.95 21.01
C TYR A 3 -6.85 9.47 21.33
N CYS A 4 -7.63 8.94 22.27
CA CYS A 4 -7.73 7.51 22.57
C CYS A 4 -8.10 6.73 21.30
N LEU A 5 -7.10 6.31 20.53
CA LEU A 5 -7.26 5.26 19.55
C LEU A 5 -7.26 3.95 20.32
N THR A 6 -8.40 3.27 20.36
CA THR A 6 -8.47 1.90 20.86
C THR A 6 -7.97 0.98 19.76
N VAL A 7 -6.75 0.49 19.90
CA VAL A 7 -6.19 -0.60 19.11
C VAL A 7 -5.76 -1.69 20.06
N ASP A 8 -5.98 -2.95 19.68
CA ASP A 8 -5.56 -4.08 20.50
C ASP A 8 -4.04 -4.08 20.65
N CYS A 9 -3.56 -4.01 21.90
CA CYS A 9 -2.14 -3.99 22.19
C CYS A 9 -1.44 -5.27 21.73
N VAL A 10 -2.17 -6.40 21.67
CA VAL A 10 -1.64 -7.67 21.16
C VAL A 10 -1.20 -7.50 19.71
N ILE A 11 -2.02 -6.88 18.86
CA ILE A 11 -1.70 -6.66 17.44
C ILE A 11 -0.49 -5.72 17.29
N VAL A 12 -0.41 -4.68 18.13
CA VAL A 12 0.73 -3.74 18.12
C VAL A 12 2.03 -4.46 18.50
N PHE A 13 2.00 -5.30 19.53
CA PHE A 13 3.18 -6.06 19.95
C PHE A 13 3.55 -7.18 18.99
N ASP A 14 2.58 -7.78 18.30
CA ASP A 14 2.86 -8.74 17.21
C ASP A 14 3.55 -8.05 16.03
N ASN A 15 3.09 -6.86 15.63
CA ASN A 15 3.75 -6.08 14.58
C ASN A 15 5.16 -5.66 15.00
N LEU A 16 5.34 -5.21 16.25
CA LEU A 16 6.67 -4.92 16.79
C LEU A 16 7.55 -6.16 16.74
N ARG A 17 6.99 -7.33 17.07
CA ARG A 17 7.73 -8.59 17.04
C ARG A 17 8.21 -8.89 15.63
N HIS A 18 7.31 -8.82 14.65
CA HIS A 18 7.63 -9.03 13.23
C HIS A 18 8.70 -8.06 12.70
N ILE A 19 8.71 -6.81 13.16
CA ILE A 19 9.74 -5.83 12.76
C ILE A 19 11.12 -6.18 13.35
N LEU A 20 11.14 -6.76 14.55
CA LEU A 20 12.36 -7.12 15.27
C LEU A 20 12.89 -8.51 14.91
N SER A 21 12.02 -9.40 14.42
CA SER A 21 12.39 -10.73 13.96
C SER A 21 12.86 -10.71 12.51
N ASP A 22 13.91 -11.47 12.22
CA ASP A 22 14.22 -11.84 10.85
C ASP A 22 13.35 -13.06 10.50
N ASP A 23 12.28 -12.84 9.73
CA ASP A 23 11.34 -13.90 9.33
C ASP A 23 12.03 -15.02 8.50
N GLY A 24 13.28 -14.81 8.07
CA GLY A 24 14.12 -15.80 7.39
C GLY A 24 14.89 -16.78 8.30
N VAL A 25 14.81 -16.68 9.63
CA VAL A 25 15.66 -17.44 10.57
C VAL A 25 14.87 -18.41 11.47
N TRP A 26 15.54 -19.52 11.88
CA TRP A 26 15.04 -20.52 12.83
C TRP A 26 14.58 -19.85 14.14
N GLN A 27 13.30 -20.03 14.52
CA GLN A 27 12.61 -19.50 15.71
C GLN A 27 12.06 -18.06 15.62
N PRO A 28 11.07 -17.79 14.73
CA PRO A 28 10.47 -16.46 14.55
C PRO A 28 9.73 -15.93 15.79
N GLN A 29 9.43 -16.77 16.78
CA GLN A 29 8.67 -16.39 17.97
C GLN A 29 9.50 -15.69 19.07
N TYR A 30 10.83 -15.64 18.94
CA TYR A 30 11.71 -14.99 19.92
C TYR A 30 12.56 -13.89 19.29
N ILE A 31 12.80 -12.84 20.06
CA ILE A 31 13.74 -11.76 19.71
C ILE A 31 14.85 -11.79 20.74
N THR A 32 16.09 -11.72 20.28
CA THR A 32 17.23 -11.63 21.19
C THR A 32 17.29 -10.24 21.84
N VAL A 33 17.81 -10.17 23.06
CA VAL A 33 18.07 -8.89 23.73
C VAL A 33 18.98 -7.99 22.88
N PHE A 34 19.92 -8.57 22.14
CA PHE A 34 20.79 -7.84 21.21
C PHE A 34 20.03 -7.20 20.06
N GLN A 35 19.13 -7.92 19.38
CA GLN A 35 18.28 -7.36 18.32
C GLN A 35 17.42 -6.19 18.86
N PHE A 36 16.83 -6.38 20.04
CA PHE A 36 16.01 -5.34 20.68
C PHE A 36 16.83 -4.08 20.99
N ILE A 37 17.94 -4.21 21.73
CA ILE A 37 18.80 -3.07 22.10
C ILE A 37 19.34 -2.38 20.85
N TRP A 38 19.77 -3.16 19.85
CA TRP A 38 20.35 -2.61 18.64
C TRP A 38 19.33 -1.84 17.81
N PHE A 39 18.11 -2.38 17.66
CA PHE A 39 17.03 -1.71 16.91
C PHE A 39 16.63 -0.37 17.55
N PHE A 40 16.66 -0.28 18.89
CA PHE A 40 16.25 0.90 19.66
C PHE A 40 17.41 1.81 20.09
N ARG A 41 18.65 1.53 19.68
CA ARG A 41 19.85 2.25 20.12
C ARG A 41 19.72 3.78 20.05
N ASP A 42 19.07 4.28 18.99
CA ASP A 42 18.90 5.70 18.71
C ASP A 42 17.42 6.09 18.56
N LYS A 43 16.49 5.32 19.15
CA LYS A 43 15.05 5.53 19.04
C LYS A 43 14.40 5.56 20.43
N LEU A 44 13.48 6.50 20.63
CA LEU A 44 12.62 6.48 21.81
C LEU A 44 11.54 5.40 21.65
N LEU A 45 11.59 4.37 22.50
CA LEU A 45 10.65 3.26 22.47
C LEU A 45 9.19 3.73 22.53
N SER A 46 8.87 4.71 23.37
CA SER A 46 7.52 5.25 23.51
C SER A 46 7.00 5.85 22.20
N VAL A 47 7.80 6.71 21.56
CA VAL A 47 7.44 7.36 20.29
C VAL A 47 7.26 6.33 19.18
N PHE A 48 8.11 5.30 19.15
CA PHE A 48 8.00 4.21 18.19
C PHE A 48 6.70 3.40 18.38
N VAL A 49 6.40 3.00 19.62
CA VAL A 49 5.19 2.22 19.93
C VAL A 49 3.93 3.02 19.66
N GLU A 50 3.92 4.33 19.98
CA GLU A 50 2.81 5.22 19.62
C GLU A 50 2.61 5.29 18.10
N SER A 51 3.69 5.47 17.34
CA SER A 51 3.63 5.51 15.86
C SER A 51 3.11 4.19 15.29
N LEU A 52 3.58 3.06 15.82
CA LEU A 52 3.13 1.73 15.42
C LEU A 52 1.65 1.49 15.77
N ALA A 53 1.20 1.97 16.93
CA ALA A 53 -0.20 1.89 17.33
C ALA A 53 -1.11 2.72 16.40
N HIS A 54 -0.67 3.92 16.01
CA HIS A 54 -1.36 4.74 15.02
C HIS A 54 -1.48 4.04 13.67
N GLU A 55 -0.36 3.51 13.14
CA GLU A 55 -0.36 2.76 11.88
C GLU A 55 -1.26 1.52 11.96
N THR A 56 -1.15 0.75 13.04
CA THR A 56 -1.97 -0.45 13.25
C THR A 56 -3.46 -0.10 13.29
N TRP A 57 -3.84 0.96 14.01
CA TRP A 57 -5.24 1.42 14.07
C TRP A 57 -5.79 1.81 12.70
N ILE A 58 -5.00 2.52 11.89
CA ILE A 58 -5.36 2.89 10.52
C ILE A 58 -5.60 1.63 9.70
N ILE A 59 -4.63 0.71 9.71
CA ILE A 59 -4.69 -0.54 8.93
C ILE A 59 -5.92 -1.37 9.31
N GLU A 60 -6.16 -1.59 10.61
CA GLU A 60 -7.31 -2.37 11.09
C GLU A 60 -8.64 -1.71 10.71
N SER A 61 -8.73 -0.38 10.78
CA SER A 61 -9.91 0.37 10.36
C SER A 61 -10.17 0.22 8.85
N LEU A 62 -9.12 0.25 8.03
CA LEU A 62 -9.24 0.04 6.59
C LEU A 62 -9.62 -1.41 6.26
N LYS A 63 -9.05 -2.40 6.96
CA LYS A 63 -9.36 -3.84 6.81
C LYS A 63 -10.83 -4.17 7.02
N GLN A 64 -11.50 -3.50 7.95
CA GLN A 64 -12.92 -3.75 8.26
C GLN A 64 -13.88 -3.40 7.11
N ARG A 65 -13.43 -2.64 6.10
CA ARG A 65 -14.24 -2.20 4.95
C ARG A 65 -15.55 -1.51 5.35
N ASN A 66 -15.58 -0.89 6.53
CA ASN A 66 -16.72 -0.13 7.00
C ASN A 66 -16.69 1.29 6.41
N VAL A 67 -17.77 1.72 5.77
CA VAL A 67 -17.86 3.01 5.06
C VAL A 67 -17.55 4.19 5.98
N CYS A 68 -18.13 4.22 7.18
CA CYS A 68 -17.95 5.31 8.13
C CYS A 68 -16.51 5.39 8.64
N GLN A 69 -15.90 4.24 8.94
CA GLN A 69 -14.52 4.18 9.41
C GLN A 69 -13.53 4.55 8.30
N VAL A 70 -13.69 4.00 7.09
CA VAL A 70 -12.83 4.33 5.95
C VAL A 70 -12.90 5.82 5.66
N ARG A 71 -14.11 6.41 5.60
CA ARG A 71 -14.27 7.86 5.44
C ARG A 71 -13.53 8.63 6.54
N ALA A 72 -13.73 8.28 7.82
CA ALA A 72 -13.10 8.97 8.94
C ALA A 72 -11.56 8.88 8.90
N VAL A 73 -11.02 7.73 8.49
CA VAL A 73 -9.58 7.54 8.30
C VAL A 73 -9.06 8.44 7.18
N MET A 74 -9.70 8.43 6.00
CA MET A 74 -9.27 9.25 4.87
C MET A 74 -9.30 10.75 5.21
N GLU A 75 -10.36 11.22 5.87
CA GLU A 75 -10.45 12.63 6.29
C GLU A 75 -9.36 13.00 7.30
N ARG A 76 -9.00 12.10 8.23
CA ARG A 76 -7.87 12.33 9.15
C ARG A 76 -6.53 12.36 8.43
N LEU A 77 -6.31 11.46 7.47
CA LEU A 77 -5.08 11.39 6.70
C LEU A 77 -4.87 12.65 5.84
N LYS A 78 -5.93 13.28 5.33
CA LYS A 78 -5.84 14.56 4.60
C LYS A 78 -5.33 15.73 5.45
N LEU A 79 -5.44 15.64 6.78
CA LEU A 79 -4.94 16.69 7.68
C LEU A 79 -3.42 16.62 7.90
N ILE A 80 -2.79 15.53 7.45
CA ILE A 80 -1.37 15.25 7.70
C ILE A 80 -0.59 15.53 6.41
N PRO A 81 0.28 16.57 6.38
CA PRO A 81 1.02 16.97 5.18
C PRO A 81 2.29 16.13 4.97
N VAL A 82 2.28 14.86 5.37
CA VAL A 82 3.38 13.92 5.17
C VAL A 82 2.85 12.62 4.60
N LEU A 83 3.70 11.92 3.85
CA LEU A 83 3.33 10.65 3.26
C LEU A 83 3.03 9.61 4.38
N PRO A 84 1.88 8.94 4.36
CA PRO A 84 1.60 7.88 5.32
C PRO A 84 2.57 6.71 5.21
N PRO A 85 2.65 5.86 6.24
CA PRO A 85 3.37 4.60 6.17
C PRO A 85 2.96 3.74 4.97
N PHE A 86 3.90 2.94 4.46
CA PHE A 86 3.74 2.10 3.28
C PHE A 86 2.48 1.22 3.34
N ASN A 87 2.24 0.56 4.47
CA ASN A 87 1.07 -0.31 4.61
C ASN A 87 -0.25 0.46 4.63
N CYS A 88 -0.28 1.71 5.12
CA CYS A 88 -1.47 2.54 5.02
C CYS A 88 -1.84 2.77 3.53
N LEU A 89 -0.87 3.19 2.71
CA LEU A 89 -1.08 3.42 1.27
C LEU A 89 -1.45 2.14 0.51
N ARG A 90 -0.86 1.01 0.92
CA ARG A 90 -1.23 -0.32 0.43
C ARG A 90 -2.73 -0.58 0.64
N TYR A 91 -3.24 -0.47 1.88
CA TYR A 91 -4.65 -0.70 2.17
C TYR A 91 -5.59 0.33 1.54
N VAL A 92 -5.16 1.60 1.43
CA VAL A 92 -5.89 2.64 0.66
C VAL A 92 -6.10 2.17 -0.78
N SER A 93 -5.07 1.65 -1.44
CA SER A 93 -5.18 1.22 -2.83
C SER A 93 -6.01 -0.06 -3.00
N MET A 94 -5.96 -0.98 -2.03
CA MET A 94 -6.80 -2.18 -2.04
C MET A 94 -8.29 -1.84 -1.95
N ILE A 95 -8.65 -0.71 -1.34
CA ILE A 95 -10.04 -0.22 -1.31
C ILE A 95 -10.53 0.13 -2.72
N LEU A 96 -9.67 0.64 -3.61
CA LEU A 96 -10.05 1.01 -4.99
C LEU A 96 -10.45 -0.19 -5.87
N VAL A 97 -10.10 -1.40 -5.45
CA VAL A 97 -10.45 -2.65 -6.13
C VAL A 97 -11.38 -3.53 -5.29
N ASP A 98 -11.94 -2.96 -4.22
CA ASP A 98 -12.91 -3.61 -3.35
C ASP A 98 -14.26 -3.80 -4.06
N LYS A 99 -15.05 -4.78 -3.62
CA LYS A 99 -16.40 -5.03 -4.16
C LYS A 99 -17.37 -3.90 -3.79
N LEU A 100 -17.15 -3.22 -2.66
CA LEU A 100 -18.00 -2.13 -2.22
C LEU A 100 -17.60 -0.81 -2.87
N ILE A 101 -18.20 -0.52 -4.02
CA ILE A 101 -17.89 0.66 -4.86
C ILE A 101 -18.00 1.98 -4.09
N GLN A 102 -18.89 2.07 -3.09
CA GLN A 102 -19.04 3.27 -2.25
C GLN A 102 -17.74 3.68 -1.55
N LEU A 103 -16.83 2.73 -1.28
CA LEU A 103 -15.55 3.03 -0.64
C LEU A 103 -14.55 3.69 -1.61
N HIS A 104 -14.71 3.47 -2.92
CA HIS A 104 -13.74 3.91 -3.93
C HIS A 104 -13.57 5.42 -3.92
N ALA A 105 -14.67 6.16 -3.83
CA ALA A 105 -14.66 7.63 -3.83
C ALA A 105 -13.83 8.23 -2.68
N TYR A 106 -13.79 7.57 -1.51
CA TYR A 106 -13.00 8.04 -0.38
C TYR A 106 -11.50 7.81 -0.59
N ALA A 107 -11.12 6.64 -1.09
CA ALA A 107 -9.72 6.34 -1.41
C ALA A 107 -9.22 7.19 -2.58
N GLU A 108 -10.02 7.32 -3.65
CA GLU A 108 -9.70 8.15 -4.81
C GLU A 108 -9.54 9.63 -4.41
N GLY A 109 -10.51 10.17 -3.67
CA GLY A 109 -10.43 11.55 -3.18
C GLY A 109 -9.25 11.81 -2.26
N TYR A 110 -8.79 10.80 -1.52
CA TYR A 110 -7.56 10.90 -0.73
C TYR A 110 -6.30 10.88 -1.60
N LEU A 111 -6.22 10.00 -2.60
CA LEU A 111 -5.07 9.96 -3.51
C LEU A 111 -4.94 11.21 -4.37
N LEU A 112 -6.05 11.77 -4.85
CA LEU A 112 -6.04 13.05 -5.57
C LEU A 112 -5.61 14.21 -4.67
N HIS A 113 -5.92 14.17 -3.37
CA HIS A 113 -5.40 15.12 -2.41
C HIS A 113 -3.87 14.99 -2.24
N LEU A 114 -3.35 13.76 -2.10
CA LEU A 114 -1.91 13.51 -2.05
C LEU A 114 -1.20 13.92 -3.35
N GLN A 115 -1.82 13.72 -4.52
CA GLN A 115 -1.27 14.18 -5.79
C GLN A 115 -1.01 15.68 -5.83
N GLY A 116 -1.79 16.50 -5.12
CA GLY A 116 -1.55 17.93 -5.03
C GLY A 116 -0.35 18.31 -4.15
N LEU A 117 0.18 17.38 -3.34
CA LEU A 117 1.17 17.66 -2.28
C LEU A 117 2.48 16.86 -2.43
N LEU A 118 2.39 15.58 -2.80
CA LEU A 118 3.44 14.55 -2.70
C LEU A 118 3.36 13.57 -3.89
N HIS A 119 3.17 14.09 -5.11
CA HIS A 119 2.82 13.30 -6.30
C HIS A 119 3.87 12.23 -6.65
N ASP A 120 5.14 12.61 -6.71
CA ASP A 120 6.21 11.68 -7.11
C ASP A 120 6.48 10.64 -6.02
N GLU A 121 6.38 11.04 -4.74
CA GLU A 121 6.57 10.14 -3.60
C GLU A 121 5.47 9.09 -3.52
N VAL A 122 4.19 9.50 -3.69
CA VAL A 122 3.08 8.53 -3.68
C VAL A 122 3.13 7.60 -4.89
N ILE A 123 3.58 8.08 -6.05
CA ILE A 123 3.81 7.24 -7.23
C ILE A 123 4.93 6.22 -6.96
N SER A 124 6.05 6.64 -6.37
CA SER A 124 7.16 5.75 -6.03
C SER A 124 6.71 4.60 -5.10
N VAL A 125 5.86 4.89 -4.12
CA VAL A 125 5.25 3.85 -3.27
C VAL A 125 4.42 2.88 -4.08
N TYR A 126 3.54 3.37 -4.96
CA TYR A 126 2.69 2.48 -5.76
C TYR A 126 3.44 1.70 -6.83
N VAL A 127 4.54 2.23 -7.38
CA VAL A 127 5.44 1.46 -8.24
C VAL A 127 6.08 0.32 -7.44
N THR A 128 6.56 0.58 -6.22
CA THR A 128 7.09 -0.48 -5.34
C THR A 128 6.03 -1.55 -5.02
N LEU A 129 4.77 -1.15 -4.79
CA LEU A 129 3.68 -2.08 -4.53
C LEU A 129 3.31 -2.98 -5.73
N LEU A 130 3.76 -2.69 -6.95
CA LEU A 130 3.60 -3.59 -8.09
C LEU A 130 4.38 -4.89 -7.94
N GLU A 131 5.35 -4.97 -7.03
CA GLU A 131 6.16 -6.17 -6.77
C GLU A 131 5.74 -6.92 -5.50
N HIS A 132 4.70 -6.44 -4.80
CA HIS A 132 4.27 -7.02 -3.53
C HIS A 132 3.73 -8.46 -3.70
N ASP A 133 4.01 -9.37 -2.75
CA ASP A 133 3.63 -10.80 -2.85
C ASP A 133 2.12 -11.03 -2.99
N ASP A 134 1.31 -10.29 -2.24
CA ASP A 134 -0.15 -10.33 -2.32
C ASP A 134 -0.70 -9.73 -3.64
N PRO A 135 -1.41 -10.52 -4.48
CA PRO A 135 -2.00 -10.05 -5.73
C PRO A 135 -3.01 -8.91 -5.55
N LEU A 136 -3.74 -8.84 -4.42
CA LEU A 136 -4.70 -7.77 -4.20
C LEU A 136 -4.01 -6.41 -4.00
N SER A 137 -2.82 -6.42 -3.39
CA SER A 137 -1.96 -5.24 -3.23
C SER A 137 -1.45 -4.73 -4.57
N ARG A 138 -0.97 -5.65 -5.45
CA ARG A 138 -0.54 -5.28 -6.81
C ARG A 138 -1.69 -4.73 -7.66
N ARG A 139 -2.89 -5.32 -7.56
CA ARG A 139 -4.10 -4.80 -8.21
C ARG A 139 -4.46 -3.40 -7.72
N GLY A 140 -4.44 -3.20 -6.39
CA GLY A 140 -4.66 -1.89 -5.78
C GLY A 140 -3.67 -0.86 -6.32
N ALA A 141 -2.39 -1.21 -6.38
CA ALA A 141 -1.34 -0.34 -6.91
C ALA A 141 -1.57 0.05 -8.38
N CYS A 142 -1.93 -0.89 -9.26
CA CYS A 142 -2.31 -0.57 -10.64
C CYS A 142 -3.45 0.46 -10.68
N ARG A 143 -4.49 0.28 -9.86
CA ARG A 143 -5.63 1.19 -9.82
C ARG A 143 -5.26 2.57 -9.24
N ALA A 144 -4.43 2.61 -8.21
CA ALA A 144 -3.94 3.86 -7.62
C ALA A 144 -3.09 4.67 -8.63
N LEU A 145 -2.22 4.01 -9.40
CA LEU A 145 -1.43 4.66 -10.46
C LEU A 145 -2.33 5.20 -11.59
N ALA A 146 -3.48 4.56 -11.87
CA ALA A 146 -4.48 5.10 -12.78
C ALA A 146 -5.09 6.40 -12.24
N VAL A 147 -5.53 6.40 -10.97
CA VAL A 147 -6.10 7.59 -10.29
C VAL A 147 -5.12 8.76 -10.29
N LEU A 148 -3.85 8.49 -10.01
CA LEU A 148 -2.78 9.50 -9.97
C LEU A 148 -2.31 9.96 -11.37
N ASN A 149 -2.87 9.39 -12.44
CA ASN A 149 -2.45 9.59 -13.84
C ASN A 149 -0.92 9.44 -14.03
N ALA A 150 -0.36 8.39 -13.42
CA ALA A 150 1.09 8.16 -13.32
C ALA A 150 1.68 7.58 -14.62
N LYS A 151 1.63 8.33 -15.73
CA LYS A 151 2.09 7.86 -17.05
C LYS A 151 3.56 7.46 -17.07
N GLN A 152 4.39 8.01 -16.18
CA GLN A 152 5.79 7.61 -16.01
C GLN A 152 5.95 6.15 -15.57
N ALA A 153 4.95 5.57 -14.90
CA ALA A 153 4.94 4.17 -14.48
C ALA A 153 4.51 3.18 -15.59
N ALA A 154 4.19 3.67 -16.79
CA ALA A 154 3.62 2.85 -17.88
C ALA A 154 4.47 1.62 -18.22
N LYS A 155 5.81 1.72 -18.21
CA LYS A 155 6.69 0.57 -18.49
C LYS A 155 6.58 -0.52 -17.42
N ALA A 156 6.54 -0.14 -16.14
CA ALA A 156 6.37 -1.09 -15.03
C ALA A 156 4.99 -1.75 -15.11
N ILE A 157 3.94 -0.99 -15.37
CA ILE A 157 2.58 -1.52 -15.50
C ILE A 157 2.44 -2.43 -16.73
N LEU A 158 3.11 -2.12 -17.85
CA LEU A 158 3.18 -2.99 -19.03
C LEU A 158 3.88 -4.31 -18.73
N PHE A 159 4.96 -4.27 -17.95
CA PHE A 159 5.61 -5.50 -17.48
C PHE A 159 4.64 -6.36 -16.66
N VAL A 160 3.95 -5.76 -15.69
CA VAL A 160 2.92 -6.43 -14.87
C VAL A 160 1.78 -6.98 -15.73
N SER A 161 1.30 -6.25 -16.73
CA SER A 161 0.19 -6.71 -17.59
C SER A 161 0.51 -7.97 -18.38
N ASN A 162 1.79 -8.18 -18.68
CA ASN A 162 2.26 -9.30 -19.51
C ASN A 162 2.75 -10.48 -18.66
N HIS A 163 3.36 -10.21 -17.49
CA HIS A 163 4.14 -11.21 -16.76
C HIS A 163 3.61 -11.55 -15.37
N ASP A 164 2.67 -10.79 -14.80
CA ASP A 164 2.14 -11.11 -13.47
C ASP A 164 1.50 -12.51 -13.47
N HIS A 165 1.78 -13.31 -12.44
CA HIS A 165 1.23 -14.66 -12.31
C HIS A 165 -0.30 -14.68 -12.19
N ASN A 166 -0.90 -13.63 -11.62
CA ASN A 166 -2.33 -13.54 -11.39
C ASN A 166 -3.06 -12.81 -12.54
N VAL A 167 -4.04 -13.49 -13.15
CA VAL A 167 -4.81 -12.94 -14.28
C VAL A 167 -5.55 -11.65 -13.95
N LEU A 168 -6.08 -11.52 -12.72
CA LEU A 168 -6.81 -10.32 -12.29
C LEU A 168 -5.87 -9.12 -12.12
N VAL A 169 -4.60 -9.35 -11.77
CA VAL A 169 -3.57 -8.30 -11.77
C VAL A 169 -3.28 -7.87 -13.20
N ARG A 170 -3.07 -8.83 -14.12
CA ARG A 170 -2.84 -8.53 -15.54
C ARG A 170 -3.98 -7.72 -16.16
N ASP A 171 -5.23 -8.07 -15.86
CA ASP A 171 -6.42 -7.35 -16.34
C ASP A 171 -6.52 -5.92 -15.76
N GLU A 172 -6.18 -5.75 -14.48
CA GLU A 172 -6.15 -4.43 -13.86
C GLU A 172 -5.06 -3.54 -14.47
N ALA A 173 -3.85 -4.08 -14.66
CA ALA A 173 -2.74 -3.37 -15.30
C ALA A 173 -3.09 -2.94 -16.73
N ARG A 174 -3.72 -3.81 -17.54
CA ARG A 174 -4.21 -3.44 -18.88
C ARG A 174 -5.20 -2.28 -18.83
N ARG A 175 -6.19 -2.34 -17.92
CA ARG A 175 -7.16 -1.26 -17.73
C ARG A 175 -6.48 0.05 -17.34
N THR A 176 -5.53 0.01 -16.41
CA THR A 176 -4.72 1.18 -16.05
C THR A 176 -4.02 1.78 -17.26
N LEU A 177 -3.35 0.96 -18.08
CA LEU A 177 -2.65 1.50 -19.26
C LEU A 177 -3.60 2.11 -20.30
N MET A 178 -4.82 1.56 -20.45
CA MET A 178 -5.87 2.16 -21.28
C MET A 178 -6.27 3.55 -20.77
N THR A 179 -6.34 3.77 -19.44
CA THR A 179 -6.64 5.10 -18.87
C THR A 179 -5.59 6.16 -19.18
N PHE A 180 -4.34 5.74 -19.48
CA PHE A 180 -3.28 6.66 -19.88
C PHE A 180 -3.41 7.13 -21.34
N GLY A 181 -4.33 6.53 -22.12
CA GLY A 181 -4.52 6.81 -23.54
C GLY A 181 -3.40 6.27 -24.42
N LEU A 182 -2.70 5.23 -23.97
CA LEU A 182 -1.61 4.62 -24.72
C LEU A 182 -2.18 3.74 -25.85
N PRO A 183 -1.63 3.83 -27.08
CA PRO A 183 -2.13 3.08 -28.22
C PRO A 183 -1.98 1.56 -28.00
N SER A 184 -2.92 0.79 -28.54
CA SER A 184 -2.96 -0.67 -28.42
C SER A 184 -1.63 -1.35 -28.80
N ASP A 185 -0.90 -0.79 -29.76
CA ASP A 185 0.38 -1.30 -30.25
C ASP A 185 1.50 -1.22 -29.18
N PHE A 186 1.40 -0.28 -28.23
CA PHE A 186 2.27 -0.21 -27.06
C PHE A 186 2.10 -1.44 -26.16
N MET A 187 0.91 -2.03 -26.11
CA MET A 187 0.64 -3.25 -25.35
C MET A 187 1.16 -4.52 -26.03
N ILE A 188 1.14 -4.54 -27.37
CA ILE A 188 1.43 -5.73 -28.19
C ILE A 188 2.93 -5.91 -28.43
N SER A 189 3.70 -4.81 -28.55
CA SER A 189 5.13 -4.84 -28.90
C SER A 189 6.09 -5.35 -27.81
N SER A 190 5.58 -5.76 -26.64
CA SER A 190 6.38 -6.19 -25.48
C SER A 190 6.17 -7.64 -25.06
N VAL A 191 5.43 -8.44 -25.84
CA VAL A 191 5.33 -9.89 -25.65
C VAL A 191 6.44 -10.54 -26.46
N PRO A 192 7.49 -11.13 -25.84
CA PRO A 192 8.44 -11.93 -26.60
C PRO A 192 7.67 -13.09 -27.21
N ALA A 193 7.86 -13.34 -28.52
CA ALA A 193 7.29 -14.51 -29.17
C ALA A 193 7.63 -15.77 -28.34
N PRO A 194 6.70 -16.72 -28.18
CA PRO A 194 6.98 -17.96 -27.48
C PRO A 194 8.19 -18.62 -28.14
N ARG A 195 9.24 -18.89 -27.34
CA ARG A 195 10.36 -19.70 -27.81
C ARG A 195 9.82 -21.11 -28.01
N ILE A 196 9.84 -21.56 -29.27
CA ILE A 196 9.42 -22.88 -29.75
C ILE A 196 10.27 -23.95 -29.08
#